data_AF-R9LUR2-F1
#
_entry.id   AF-R9LUR2-F1
#
_cell.length_a   1.000
_cell.length_b   1.000
_cell.length_c   1.000
_cell.angle_alpha   90.00
_cell.angle_beta   90.00
_cell.angle_gamma   90.00
#
_symmetry.space_group_name_H-M   'P 1'
#
loop_
_entity.id
_entity.type
_entity.pdbx_description
1 polymer ?
#
loop_
_entity_poly.entity_id
_entity_poly.type
_entity_poly.pdbx_seq_one_letter_code
_entity_poly.pdbx_strand_id
1 'polypeptide(L)'
;MGSISLEDFAQAEITAVKFSSPYLDGLLPLDTITVEDANTLALCLQEMEQEDGELMKFCAVLEVEQPGAFTEAVSIAMDRDDYELVPEDMDEYGKQVLRRTGADDEVIDTIDGYMDFSRLGEDSMAEDGVRRTEFGLARRLSKPFPPAPEIGQAMM
;
A
#
# COMPACT_ATOMS: atom_id res chain seq x y z
N MET A 1 7.57 37.23 -20.29
CA MET A 1 8.15 35.97 -19.76
C MET A 1 8.99 36.35 -18.56
N GLY A 2 8.44 36.25 -17.36
CA GLY A 2 9.24 36.37 -16.14
C GLY A 2 9.77 34.98 -15.79
N SER A 3 11.08 34.78 -15.87
CA SER A 3 11.72 33.62 -15.27
C SER A 3 11.73 33.86 -13.76
N ILE A 4 11.16 32.93 -12.98
CA ILE A 4 11.37 32.90 -11.55
C ILE A 4 12.77 32.31 -11.37
N SER A 5 13.78 33.17 -11.25
CA SER A 5 15.14 32.76 -10.91
C SER A 5 15.18 32.37 -9.42
N LEU A 6 14.76 31.13 -9.13
CA LEU A 6 15.07 30.48 -7.87
C LEU A 6 16.48 29.89 -8.01
N GLU A 7 17.44 30.45 -7.27
CA GLU A 7 18.83 29.98 -7.25
C GLU A 7 18.99 28.69 -6.41
N ASP A 8 18.05 28.44 -5.50
CA ASP A 8 17.96 27.24 -4.67
C ASP A 8 16.51 27.02 -4.19
N PHE A 9 16.02 25.76 -4.25
CA PHE A 9 14.70 25.39 -3.72
C PHE A 9 14.69 25.26 -2.20
N ALA A 10 15.87 25.29 -1.54
CA ALA A 10 15.96 25.29 -0.07
C ALA A 10 15.25 26.48 0.60
N GLN A 11 14.96 27.56 -0.15
CA GLN A 11 14.21 28.72 0.33
C GLN A 11 12.73 28.71 -0.08
N ALA A 12 12.28 27.70 -0.84
CA ALA A 12 10.91 27.58 -1.28
C ALA A 12 10.07 26.87 -0.21
N GLU A 13 9.01 27.54 0.26
CA GLU A 13 8.04 26.94 1.20
C GLU A 13 6.82 26.45 0.43
N ILE A 14 6.45 25.18 0.64
CA ILE A 14 5.24 24.60 0.05
C ILE A 14 4.04 25.06 0.90
N THR A 15 3.27 25.99 0.36
CA THR A 15 2.12 26.60 1.05
C THR A 15 0.83 25.80 0.92
N ALA A 16 0.72 24.96 -0.12
CA ALA A 16 -0.41 24.08 -0.34
C ALA A 16 -0.03 22.93 -1.27
N VAL A 17 -0.52 21.73 -0.96
CA VAL A 17 -0.48 20.56 -1.85
C VAL A 17 -1.90 20.21 -2.21
N LYS A 18 -2.15 19.93 -3.49
CA LYS A 18 -3.46 19.49 -3.97
C LYS A 18 -3.27 18.17 -4.70
N PHE A 19 -3.98 17.15 -4.24
CA PHE A 19 -4.03 15.86 -4.91
C PHE A 19 -5.23 15.84 -5.87
N SER A 20 -5.01 15.29 -7.07
CA SER A 20 -6.10 15.06 -8.04
C SER A 20 -7.09 14.00 -7.53
N SER A 21 -6.58 13.05 -6.74
CA SER A 21 -7.36 12.00 -6.11
C SER A 21 -7.78 12.41 -4.70
N PRO A 22 -9.09 12.40 -4.38
CA PRO A 22 -9.58 12.74 -3.05
C PRO A 22 -9.17 11.71 -1.99
N TYR A 23 -8.78 10.49 -2.39
CA TYR A 23 -8.40 9.43 -1.46
C TYR A 23 -7.05 9.70 -0.77
N LEU A 24 -6.16 10.47 -1.41
CA LEU A 24 -4.87 10.83 -0.84
C LEU A 24 -4.97 12.04 0.10
N ASP A 25 -6.10 12.75 0.06
CA ASP A 25 -6.33 13.92 0.91
C ASP A 25 -6.54 13.46 2.35
N GLY A 26 -5.56 13.74 3.21
CA GLY A 26 -5.57 13.34 4.63
C GLY A 26 -4.85 12.03 4.96
N LEU A 27 -4.40 11.25 3.97
CA LEU A 27 -3.52 10.08 4.20
C LEU A 27 -2.04 10.45 4.27
N LEU A 28 -1.67 11.60 3.71
CA LEU A 28 -0.29 12.03 3.58
C LEU A 28 0.05 13.11 4.63
N PRO A 29 1.08 12.90 5.47
CA PRO A 29 1.61 13.97 6.31
C PRO A 29 2.24 15.03 5.42
N LEU A 30 1.68 16.24 5.39
CA LEU A 30 2.22 17.36 4.62
C LEU A 30 3.32 18.11 5.37
N ASP A 31 3.63 17.68 6.59
CA ASP A 31 4.67 18.26 7.41
C ASP A 31 6.04 17.94 6.80
N THR A 32 6.92 18.95 6.71
CA THR A 32 8.31 18.83 6.21
C THR A 32 8.46 18.42 4.74
N ILE A 33 7.43 18.60 3.92
CA ILE A 33 7.49 18.31 2.48
C ILE A 33 8.58 19.12 1.77
N THR A 34 9.39 18.44 0.96
CA THR A 34 10.36 19.06 0.06
C THR A 34 9.86 19.03 -1.38
N VAL A 35 10.36 19.93 -2.23
CA VAL A 35 10.02 19.95 -3.67
C VAL A 35 10.47 18.66 -4.35
N GLU A 36 11.60 18.09 -3.92
CA GLU A 36 12.15 16.83 -4.43
C GLU A 36 11.24 15.64 -4.09
N ASP A 37 10.82 15.52 -2.83
CA ASP A 37 9.89 14.46 -2.40
C ASP A 37 8.55 14.60 -3.10
N ALA A 38 8.01 15.83 -3.19
CA ALA A 38 6.74 16.09 -3.88
C ALA A 38 6.79 15.70 -5.36
N ASN A 39 7.90 16.02 -6.03
CA ASN A 39 8.12 15.65 -7.43
C ASN A 39 8.27 14.13 -7.59
N THR A 40 8.97 13.48 -6.66
CA THR A 40 9.14 12.02 -6.66
C THR A 40 7.79 11.32 -6.48
N LEU A 41 7.00 11.74 -5.49
CA LEU A 41 5.67 11.18 -5.28
C LEU A 41 4.75 11.42 -6.49
N ALA A 42 4.80 12.61 -7.09
CA ALA A 42 3.99 12.91 -8.27
C ALA A 42 4.33 11.97 -9.45
N LEU A 43 5.61 11.65 -9.66
CA LEU A 43 6.03 10.68 -10.68
C LEU A 43 5.52 9.26 -10.35
N CYS A 44 5.68 8.81 -9.09
CA CYS A 44 5.15 7.52 -8.66
C CYS A 44 3.63 7.42 -8.87
N LEU A 45 2.88 8.47 -8.51
CA LEU A 45 1.43 8.51 -8.71
C LEU A 45 1.05 8.48 -10.19
N GLN A 46 1.78 9.19 -11.05
CA GLN A 46 1.54 9.18 -12.50
C GLN A 46 1.77 7.79 -13.11
N GLU A 47 2.73 7.04 -12.61
CA GLU A 47 2.93 5.64 -13.00
C GLU A 47 1.80 4.75 -12.49
N MET A 48 1.41 4.91 -11.22
CA MET A 48 0.30 4.15 -10.62
C MET A 48 -1.04 4.41 -11.33
N GLU A 49 -1.29 5.63 -11.83
CA GLU A 49 -2.50 5.95 -12.60
C GLU A 49 -2.58 5.21 -13.95
N GLN A 50 -1.47 4.66 -14.46
CA GLN A 50 -1.44 3.89 -15.70
C GLN A 50 -1.82 2.41 -15.50
N GLU A 51 -1.73 1.92 -14.26
CA GLU A 51 -1.99 0.54 -13.88
C GLU A 51 -3.26 0.44 -13.03
N ASP A 52 -4.19 -0.42 -13.42
CA ASP A 52 -5.47 -0.54 -12.73
C ASP A 52 -5.27 -1.09 -11.31
N GLY A 53 -5.77 -0.37 -10.30
CA GLY A 53 -5.71 -0.77 -8.90
C GLY A 53 -4.43 -0.40 -8.14
N GLU A 54 -3.36 0.06 -8.81
CA GLU A 54 -2.11 0.44 -8.14
C GLU A 54 -2.29 1.66 -7.21
N LEU A 55 -3.08 2.65 -7.63
CA LEU A 55 -3.41 3.79 -6.78
C LEU A 55 -4.21 3.38 -5.53
N MET A 56 -5.13 2.43 -5.68
CA MET A 56 -5.94 1.89 -4.57
C MET A 56 -5.06 1.08 -3.61
N LYS A 57 -4.12 0.28 -4.16
CA LYS A 57 -3.10 -0.42 -3.37
C LYS A 57 -2.28 0.57 -2.54
N PHE A 58 -1.81 1.65 -3.16
CA PHE A 58 -1.06 2.68 -2.46
C PHE A 58 -1.87 3.31 -1.32
N CYS A 59 -3.15 3.66 -1.55
CA CYS A 59 -4.03 4.19 -0.51
C CYS A 59 -4.25 3.18 0.64
N ALA A 60 -4.45 1.90 0.33
CA ALA A 60 -4.57 0.85 1.32
C ALA A 60 -3.32 0.76 2.22
N VAL A 61 -2.13 0.83 1.62
CA VAL A 61 -0.87 0.75 2.37
C VAL A 61 -0.68 1.99 3.25
N LEU A 62 -1.01 3.18 2.77
CA LEU A 62 -0.94 4.41 3.57
C LEU A 62 -1.86 4.36 4.80
N GLU A 63 -3.06 3.79 4.66
CA GLU A 63 -4.00 3.63 5.78
C GLU A 63 -3.46 2.69 6.88
N VAL A 64 -2.67 1.69 6.48
CA VAL A 64 -2.08 0.68 7.37
C VAL A 64 -0.78 1.16 8.01
N GLU A 65 0.17 1.63 7.20
CA GLU A 65 1.50 2.06 7.67
C GLU A 65 1.45 3.43 8.35
N GLN A 66 0.45 4.28 8.05
CA GLN A 66 0.25 5.62 8.60
C GLN A 66 1.57 6.40 8.72
N PRO A 67 2.19 6.78 7.58
CA PRO A 67 3.49 7.41 7.59
C PRO A 67 3.49 8.68 8.46
N GLY A 68 4.52 8.82 9.30
CA GLY A 68 4.68 9.98 10.19
C GLY A 68 5.28 11.19 9.49
N ALA A 69 5.93 10.99 8.34
CA ALA A 69 6.57 12.03 7.54
C ALA A 69 6.32 11.82 6.05
N PHE A 70 6.34 12.91 5.26
CA PHE A 70 6.05 12.84 3.83
C PHE A 70 7.04 11.91 3.10
N THR A 71 8.31 11.96 3.48
CA THR A 71 9.38 11.09 2.93
C THR A 71 9.11 9.60 3.16
N GLU A 72 8.44 9.22 4.25
CA GLU A 72 8.04 7.82 4.47
C GLU A 72 6.96 7.40 3.47
N ALA A 73 6.00 8.28 3.17
CA ALA A 73 5.01 8.03 2.13
C ALA A 73 5.63 7.92 0.73
N VAL A 74 6.66 8.73 0.44
CA VAL A 74 7.44 8.60 -0.80
C VAL A 74 8.15 7.26 -0.86
N SER A 75 8.74 6.82 0.25
CA SER A 75 9.41 5.51 0.34
C SER A 75 8.42 4.37 0.08
N ILE A 76 7.21 4.43 0.66
CA ILE A 76 6.12 3.48 0.39
C ILE A 76 5.74 3.48 -1.09
N ALA A 77 5.65 4.65 -1.72
CA ALA A 77 5.32 4.77 -3.14
C ALA A 77 6.39 4.17 -4.06
N MET A 78 7.66 4.31 -3.67
CA MET A 78 8.81 3.71 -4.37
C MET A 78 8.86 2.19 -4.17
N ASP A 79 8.52 1.70 -2.99
CA ASP A 79 8.47 0.28 -2.64
C ASP A 79 7.11 -0.37 -2.97
N ARG A 80 6.37 0.14 -3.97
CA ARG A 80 5.01 -0.34 -4.30
C ARG A 80 4.94 -1.84 -4.62
N ASP A 81 6.04 -2.41 -5.10
CA ASP A 81 6.18 -3.84 -5.41
C ASP A 81 6.29 -4.72 -4.16
N ASP A 82 6.62 -4.14 -2.99
CA ASP A 82 6.64 -4.84 -1.70
C ASP A 82 5.23 -4.99 -1.11
N TYR A 83 4.20 -4.46 -1.77
CA TYR A 83 2.82 -4.51 -1.32
C TYR A 83 1.92 -5.16 -2.36
N GLU A 84 0.90 -5.85 -1.88
CA GLU A 84 -0.07 -6.57 -2.72
C GLU A 84 -1.48 -6.39 -2.14
N LEU A 85 -2.44 -6.13 -3.03
CA LEU A 85 -3.86 -6.25 -2.70
C LEU A 85 -4.27 -7.71 -2.74
N VAL A 86 -4.96 -8.11 -1.69
CA VAL A 86 -5.37 -9.48 -1.43
C VAL A 86 -6.86 -9.64 -1.76
N PRO A 87 -7.27 -10.73 -2.44
CA PRO A 87 -8.67 -11.06 -2.63
C PRO A 87 -9.43 -11.16 -1.30
N GLU A 88 -10.65 -10.62 -1.24
CA GLU A 88 -11.52 -10.79 -0.07
C GLU A 88 -12.04 -12.23 0.07
N ASP A 89 -12.05 -13.00 -1.02
CA ASP A 89 -12.44 -14.40 -1.02
C ASP A 89 -11.28 -15.27 -0.51
N MET A 90 -11.51 -15.98 0.60
CA MET A 90 -10.53 -16.86 1.22
C MET A 90 -10.15 -18.03 0.32
N ASP A 91 -11.07 -18.51 -0.51
CA ASP A 91 -10.80 -19.59 -1.47
C ASP A 91 -9.78 -19.12 -2.52
N GLU A 92 -10.02 -17.93 -3.09
CA GLU A 92 -9.11 -17.32 -4.07
C GLU A 92 -7.77 -16.95 -3.43
N TYR A 93 -7.77 -16.48 -2.19
CA TYR A 93 -6.52 -16.23 -1.47
C TYR A 93 -5.73 -17.52 -1.22
N GLY A 94 -6.39 -18.61 -0.83
CA GLY A 94 -5.76 -19.92 -0.69
C GLY A 94 -5.11 -20.39 -2.00
N LYS A 95 -5.79 -20.22 -3.14
CA LYS A 95 -5.20 -20.50 -4.47
C LYS A 95 -4.01 -19.58 -4.77
N GLN A 96 -4.11 -18.29 -4.45
CA GLN A 96 -2.99 -17.34 -4.60
C GLN A 96 -1.77 -17.76 -3.77
N VAL A 97 -1.96 -18.22 -2.53
CA VAL A 97 -0.88 -18.76 -1.68
C VAL A 97 -0.16 -19.93 -2.37
N LEU A 98 -0.92 -20.84 -2.97
CA LEU A 98 -0.36 -21.97 -3.72
C LEU A 98 0.43 -21.51 -4.94
N ARG A 99 -0.11 -20.55 -5.71
CA ARG A 99 0.60 -19.93 -6.84
C ARG A 99 1.93 -19.32 -6.43
N ARG A 100 1.95 -18.61 -5.30
CA ARG A 100 3.18 -18.02 -4.72
C ARG A 100 4.20 -19.08 -4.30
N THR A 101 3.73 -20.27 -3.91
CA THR A 101 4.59 -21.41 -3.55
C THR A 101 5.10 -22.16 -4.79
N GLY A 102 4.60 -21.82 -5.98
CA GLY A 102 4.99 -22.41 -7.25
C GLY A 102 4.03 -23.46 -7.81
N ALA A 103 2.84 -23.61 -7.24
CA ALA A 103 1.79 -24.41 -7.86
C ALA A 103 1.21 -23.66 -9.06
N ASP A 104 1.22 -24.28 -10.23
CA ASP A 104 0.51 -23.76 -11.39
C ASP A 104 -1.00 -24.06 -11.29
N ASP A 105 -1.77 -23.47 -12.20
CA ASP A 105 -3.23 -23.67 -12.24
C ASP A 105 -3.60 -25.15 -12.51
N GLU A 106 -2.75 -25.93 -13.20
CA GLU A 106 -3.00 -27.37 -13.43
C GLU A 106 -2.94 -28.16 -12.11
N VAL A 107 -1.95 -27.85 -11.25
CA VAL A 107 -1.87 -28.43 -9.90
C VAL A 107 -3.07 -28.03 -9.06
N ILE A 108 -3.44 -26.75 -9.08
CA ILE A 108 -4.58 -26.22 -8.30
C ILE A 108 -5.88 -26.89 -8.75
N ASP A 109 -6.14 -26.96 -10.06
CA ASP A 109 -7.33 -27.61 -10.62
C ASP A 109 -7.35 -29.12 -10.32
N THR A 110 -6.19 -29.78 -10.26
CA THR A 110 -6.10 -31.21 -9.94
C THR A 110 -6.49 -31.51 -8.49
N ILE A 111 -6.14 -30.63 -7.57
CA ILE A 111 -6.48 -30.77 -6.14
C ILE A 111 -7.80 -30.10 -5.78
N ASP A 112 -8.43 -29.41 -6.73
CA ASP A 112 -9.76 -28.82 -6.57
C ASP A 112 -10.78 -29.92 -6.24
N GLY A 113 -11.51 -29.71 -5.14
CA GLY A 113 -12.41 -30.70 -4.54
C GLY A 113 -11.79 -31.68 -3.53
N TYR A 114 -10.45 -31.73 -3.41
CA TYR A 114 -9.75 -32.48 -2.35
C TYR A 114 -9.15 -31.57 -1.27
N MET A 115 -8.80 -30.34 -1.65
CA MET A 115 -8.26 -29.32 -0.76
C MET A 115 -9.36 -28.35 -0.29
N ASP A 116 -9.24 -27.88 0.94
CA ASP A 116 -10.02 -26.77 1.47
C ASP A 116 -9.20 -25.47 1.30
N PHE A 117 -9.36 -24.80 0.15
CA PHE A 117 -8.61 -23.57 -0.14
C PHE A 117 -9.05 -22.42 0.76
N SER A 118 -10.33 -22.36 1.13
CA SER A 118 -10.85 -21.34 2.06
C SER A 118 -10.10 -21.41 3.40
N ARG A 119 -9.96 -22.61 3.97
CA ARG A 119 -9.21 -22.79 5.22
C ARG A 119 -7.72 -22.45 5.08
N LEU A 120 -7.09 -22.84 3.96
CA LEU A 120 -5.70 -22.45 3.68
C LEU A 120 -5.56 -20.93 3.60
N GLY A 121 -6.51 -20.25 2.94
CA GLY A 121 -6.55 -18.81 2.83
C GLY A 121 -6.68 -18.12 4.19
N GLU A 122 -7.61 -18.57 5.02
CA GLU A 122 -7.79 -18.04 6.39
C GLU A 122 -6.51 -18.16 7.23
N ASP A 123 -5.90 -19.35 7.27
CA ASP A 123 -4.67 -19.60 8.03
C ASP A 123 -3.51 -18.75 7.48
N SER A 124 -3.38 -18.66 6.16
CA SER A 124 -2.34 -17.87 5.49
C SER A 124 -2.52 -16.36 5.69
N MET A 125 -3.76 -15.86 5.72
CA MET A 125 -4.03 -14.43 5.95
C MET A 125 -3.55 -14.00 7.33
N ALA A 126 -3.76 -14.85 8.33
CA ALA A 126 -3.31 -14.62 9.69
C ALA A 126 -1.78 -14.61 9.78
N GLU A 127 -1.12 -15.54 9.09
CA GLU A 127 0.35 -15.63 9.06
C GLU A 127 1.00 -14.47 8.28
N ASP A 128 0.44 -14.12 7.11
CA ASP A 128 0.90 -13.03 6.25
C ASP A 128 0.63 -11.64 6.85
N GLY A 129 -0.15 -11.58 7.94
CA GLY A 129 -0.49 -10.34 8.62
C GLY A 129 -1.30 -9.37 7.76
N VAL A 130 -2.22 -9.91 6.94
CA VAL A 130 -3.11 -9.13 6.09
C VAL A 130 -3.89 -8.11 6.92
N ARG A 131 -4.08 -6.90 6.37
CA ARG A 131 -4.81 -5.81 7.02
C ARG A 131 -5.99 -5.38 6.16
N ARG A 132 -7.14 -5.20 6.81
CA ARG A 132 -8.33 -4.66 6.19
C ARG A 132 -8.29 -3.13 6.24
N THR A 133 -8.52 -2.52 5.09
CA THR A 133 -8.52 -1.07 4.87
C THR A 133 -9.82 -0.69 4.17
N GLU A 134 -10.09 0.61 4.01
CA GLU A 134 -11.22 1.09 3.21
C GLU A 134 -11.06 0.79 1.71
N PHE A 135 -9.82 0.51 1.29
CA PHE A 135 -9.43 0.28 -0.10
C PHE A 135 -9.24 -1.21 -0.44
N GLY A 136 -9.41 -2.11 0.54
CA GLY A 136 -9.33 -3.56 0.35
C GLY A 136 -8.54 -4.27 1.44
N LEU A 137 -8.11 -5.49 1.16
CA LEU A 137 -7.17 -6.22 2.00
C LEU A 137 -5.76 -5.98 1.46
N ALA A 138 -4.85 -5.50 2.29
CA ALA A 138 -3.45 -5.28 1.91
C ALA A 138 -2.53 -6.22 2.69
N ARG A 139 -1.45 -6.63 2.04
CA ARG A 139 -0.32 -7.31 2.70
C ARG A 139 1.01 -6.73 2.23
N ARG A 140 2.04 -6.95 3.03
CA ARG A 140 3.43 -6.62 2.71
C ARG A 140 4.24 -7.90 2.53
N LEU A 141 4.99 -7.97 1.44
CA LEU A 141 5.68 -9.18 1.00
C LEU A 141 6.95 -9.46 1.81
N SER A 142 7.75 -8.43 2.10
CA SER A 142 9.02 -8.57 2.81
C SER A 142 8.86 -8.93 4.28
N LYS A 143 7.89 -8.31 4.96
CA LYS A 143 7.55 -8.55 6.36
C LYS A 143 6.08 -8.23 6.61
N PRO A 144 5.41 -8.94 7.52
CA PRO A 144 4.05 -8.59 7.92
C PRO A 144 3.98 -7.16 8.45
N PHE A 145 2.82 -6.51 8.27
CA PHE A 145 2.58 -5.21 8.87
C PHE A 145 2.75 -5.27 10.39
N PRO A 146 3.22 -4.18 11.03
CA PRO A 146 3.28 -4.12 12.48
C PRO A 146 1.92 -4.45 13.11
N PRO A 147 1.89 -5.08 14.30
CA PRO A 147 0.65 -5.33 15.00
C PRO A 147 -0.11 -4.00 15.15
N ALA A 148 -1.42 -4.02 14.86
CA ALA A 148 -2.25 -2.84 15.05
C ALA A 148 -2.10 -2.37 16.50
N PRO A 149 -2.00 -1.05 16.77
CA PRO A 149 -1.95 -0.55 18.13
C PRO A 149 -3.14 -1.13 18.90
N GLU A 150 -2.88 -1.82 20.02
CA GLU A 150 -3.94 -2.25 20.92
C GLU A 150 -4.70 -1.01 21.39
N ILE A 151 -5.88 -0.76 20.83
CA ILE A 151 -6.81 0.23 21.37
C ILE A 151 -7.34 -0.36 22.68
N GLY A 152 -6.56 -0.23 23.77
CA GLY A 152 -6.89 -0.95 25.00
C GLY A 152 -6.03 -0.81 26.24
N GLN A 153 -4.97 0.01 26.29
CA GLN A 153 -4.26 0.29 27.56
C GLN A 153 -3.87 1.77 27.75
N ALA A 154 -4.79 2.67 27.42
CA ALA A 154 -4.86 3.97 28.07
C ALA A 154 -6.27 4.10 28.65
N MET A 155 -6.46 3.58 29.87
CA MET A 155 -7.46 3.97 30.89
C MET A 155 -7.45 2.91 32.00
N MET A 156 -6.50 3.04 32.93
CA MET A 156 -6.60 2.74 34.37
C MET A 156 -5.52 3.56 35.08
#